data_AF-A0A182U4J6-F1
#
_entry.id   AF-A0A182U4J6-F1
#
_cell.length_a   1.000
_cell.length_b   1.000
_cell.length_c   1.000
_cell.angle_alpha   90.00
_cell.angle_beta   90.00
_cell.angle_gamma   90.00
#
_symmetry.space_group_name_H-M   'P 1'
#
loop_
_entity.id
_entity.type
_entity.pdbx_description
1 polymer ?
#
loop_
_entity_poly.entity_id
_entity_poly.type
_entity_poly.pdbx_seq_one_letter_code
_entity_poly.pdbx_strand_id
1 'polypeptide(L)'
;MCASEISTVKTIAQINDETRNFILVGVVIAKSDPRYFSGHPKGRGPFEADTTTADTSHETARGVLTLTLRDSNRDTINCTVWGKADTIIHYDGAFAIGDVIDVNRPQVAASMFGRSEQYSPTVTSPYCLTVNDQTVQGAQITRHDGPAQELQRFRALLRVPLAQPGETIPLADIVASGSGCNGETFNVLVVVRAVRAKRDVRVARSNQVKTFREVILMDGSHGGVLMKLWSDSYIRWSEQWVPLKTTLLIVDARAEFNAYYKTICLAVDRKTIITQDPAVPQLASLLNHARSIPTQEIDVVCSLASVDR
;
A
#
# COMPACT_ATOMS: atom_id res chain seq x y z
N MET A 1 -37.63 21.50 -0.68
CA MET A 1 -37.44 20.18 -1.31
C MET A 1 -36.09 20.20 -1.98
N CYS A 2 -35.05 19.64 -1.37
CA CYS A 2 -33.73 19.55 -1.98
C CYS A 2 -33.78 18.45 -3.04
N ALA A 3 -33.51 18.77 -4.29
CA ALA A 3 -33.34 17.77 -5.34
C ALA A 3 -32.20 16.84 -4.91
N SER A 4 -32.50 15.55 -4.76
CA SER A 4 -31.48 14.53 -4.62
C SER A 4 -30.72 14.44 -5.94
N GLU A 5 -29.59 15.15 -6.04
CA GLU A 5 -28.70 15.05 -7.20
C GLU A 5 -28.28 13.59 -7.38
N ILE A 6 -28.75 12.99 -8.48
CA ILE A 6 -28.43 11.61 -8.86
C ILE A 6 -26.92 11.56 -9.12
N SER A 7 -26.20 10.82 -8.28
CA SER A 7 -24.77 10.60 -8.48
C SER A 7 -24.60 9.52 -9.54
N THR A 8 -23.81 9.81 -10.57
CA THR A 8 -23.55 8.86 -11.67
C THR A 8 -22.30 8.03 -11.38
N VAL A 9 -22.28 6.77 -11.77
CA VAL A 9 -21.06 5.94 -11.67
C VAL A 9 -20.13 6.32 -12.81
N LYS A 10 -18.85 6.54 -12.51
CA LYS A 10 -17.80 6.82 -13.50
C LYS A 10 -16.61 5.89 -13.35
N THR A 11 -15.99 5.56 -14.48
CA THR A 11 -14.68 4.90 -14.52
C THR A 11 -13.56 5.92 -14.35
N ILE A 12 -12.37 5.48 -13.96
CA ILE A 12 -11.17 6.32 -13.82
C ILE A 12 -10.89 7.07 -15.13
N ALA A 13 -11.00 6.40 -16.29
CA ALA A 13 -10.82 7.00 -17.60
C ALA A 13 -11.82 8.12 -17.95
N GLN A 14 -12.95 8.22 -17.24
CA GLN A 14 -14.00 9.24 -17.45
C GLN A 14 -13.86 10.44 -16.50
N ILE A 15 -12.87 10.42 -15.60
CA ILE A 15 -12.64 11.48 -14.63
C ILE A 15 -11.80 12.58 -15.26
N ASN A 16 -12.23 13.82 -15.07
CA ASN A 16 -11.50 15.03 -15.40
C ASN A 16 -11.68 16.09 -14.31
N ASP A 17 -11.00 17.24 -14.46
CA ASP A 17 -11.05 18.37 -13.53
C ASP A 17 -12.43 19.00 -13.37
N GLU A 18 -13.34 18.83 -14.33
CA GLU A 18 -14.74 19.27 -14.26
C GLU A 18 -15.69 18.24 -13.65
N THR A 19 -15.24 17.01 -13.44
CA THR A 19 -16.09 15.92 -12.95
C THR A 19 -16.49 16.16 -11.50
N ARG A 20 -17.81 16.17 -11.24
CA ARG A 20 -18.43 16.36 -9.92
C ARG A 20 -19.53 15.33 -9.70
N ASN A 21 -19.97 15.17 -8.45
CA ASN A 21 -21.17 14.41 -8.06
C ASN A 21 -21.25 13.02 -8.70
N PHE A 22 -20.21 12.22 -8.50
CA PHE A 22 -20.10 10.87 -9.07
C PHE A 22 -19.68 9.85 -8.01
N ILE A 23 -19.80 8.57 -8.37
CA ILE A 23 -19.30 7.44 -7.61
C ILE A 23 -18.24 6.75 -8.46
N LEU A 24 -17.05 6.51 -7.90
CA LEU A 24 -16.06 5.61 -8.48
C LEU A 24 -16.11 4.28 -7.75
N VAL A 25 -16.27 3.19 -8.49
CA VAL A 25 -16.11 1.83 -7.97
C VAL A 25 -14.73 1.32 -8.38
N GLY A 26 -13.94 0.85 -7.41
CA GLY A 26 -12.59 0.36 -7.69
C GLY A 26 -12.10 -0.63 -6.64
N VAL A 27 -11.12 -1.44 -7.01
CA VAL A 27 -10.40 -2.30 -6.06
C VAL A 27 -9.18 -1.58 -5.51
N VAL A 28 -8.94 -1.72 -4.20
CA VAL A 28 -7.74 -1.19 -3.53
C VAL A 28 -6.54 -2.05 -3.90
N ILE A 29 -5.57 -1.48 -4.60
CA ILE A 29 -4.32 -2.15 -5.02
C ILE A 29 -3.11 -1.75 -4.17
N ALA A 30 -3.17 -0.61 -3.47
CA ALA A 30 -2.18 -0.22 -2.47
C ALA A 30 -2.81 0.70 -1.42
N LYS A 31 -2.20 0.74 -0.24
CA LYS A 31 -2.65 1.53 0.90
C LYS A 31 -1.45 2.07 1.66
N SER A 32 -1.45 3.36 1.97
CA SER A 32 -0.43 3.96 2.83
C SER A 32 -0.72 3.69 4.30
N ASP A 33 0.29 3.78 5.16
CA ASP A 33 0.03 3.89 6.60
C ASP A 33 -0.58 5.27 6.93
N PRO A 34 -1.50 5.35 7.90
CA PRO A 34 -2.00 6.62 8.41
C PRO A 34 -0.87 7.53 8.88
N ARG A 35 -0.96 8.82 8.54
CA ARG A 35 -0.09 9.86 9.09
C ARG A 35 -0.92 10.86 9.86
N TYR A 36 -0.51 11.15 11.09
CA TYR A 36 -1.18 12.11 11.97
C TYR A 36 -0.34 13.36 12.15
N PHE A 37 -1.02 14.51 12.23
CA PHE A 37 -0.45 15.83 12.39
C PHE A 37 -1.18 16.53 13.54
N SER A 38 -0.44 16.85 14.60
CA SER A 38 -0.90 17.74 15.66
C SER A 38 -0.56 19.18 15.27
N GLY A 39 -1.57 20.02 15.07
CA GLY A 39 -1.38 21.47 14.94
C GLY A 39 -1.83 22.16 16.21
N HIS A 40 -1.02 23.07 16.77
CA HIS A 40 -1.60 24.08 17.65
C HIS A 40 -2.56 24.94 16.82
N PRO A 41 -3.81 25.15 17.27
CA PRO A 41 -4.74 26.00 16.55
C PRO A 41 -4.16 27.42 16.50
N LYS A 42 -3.69 27.85 15.32
CA LYS A 42 -3.34 29.25 15.09
C LYS A 42 -4.63 30.06 15.05
N GLY A 43 -5.02 30.59 16.20
CA GLY A 43 -6.04 31.64 16.31
C GLY A 43 -6.95 31.56 17.53
N ARG A 44 -6.49 32.07 18.68
CA ARG A 44 -7.26 32.97 19.58
C ARG A 44 -6.40 33.38 20.79
N GLY A 45 -5.97 34.65 20.82
CA GLY A 45 -5.63 35.44 22.01
C GLY A 45 -4.44 35.03 22.89
N PRO A 46 -3.66 35.99 23.44
CA PRO A 46 -2.66 35.70 24.46
C PRO A 46 -3.31 35.78 25.84
N PHE A 47 -3.90 34.69 26.33
CA PHE A 47 -4.05 34.43 27.77
C PHE A 47 -4.49 32.97 27.99
N GLU A 48 -4.08 32.42 29.12
CA GLU A 48 -4.25 31.03 29.57
C GLU A 48 -3.27 30.02 28.95
N ALA A 49 -2.06 30.03 29.54
CA ALA A 49 -1.34 28.78 29.74
C ALA A 49 -2.09 27.99 30.81
N ASP A 50 -2.60 26.80 30.47
CA ASP A 50 -2.69 25.73 31.46
C ASP A 50 -2.66 24.33 30.83
N THR A 51 -1.76 23.52 31.39
CA THR A 51 -1.77 22.05 31.49
C THR A 51 -2.65 21.24 30.52
N THR A 52 -2.13 20.89 29.34
CA THR A 52 -2.72 19.82 28.49
C THR A 52 -1.93 18.52 28.61
N THR A 53 -2.57 17.54 29.23
CA THR A 53 -2.22 16.12 29.28
C THR A 53 -2.12 15.53 27.86
N ALA A 54 -1.27 14.52 27.66
CA ALA A 54 -1.03 13.89 26.35
C ALA A 54 -2.29 13.41 25.62
N ASP A 55 -3.39 13.16 26.35
CA ASP A 55 -4.67 12.68 25.80
C ASP A 55 -5.44 13.73 24.97
N THR A 56 -5.32 15.03 25.27
CA THR A 56 -5.99 16.09 24.48
C THR A 56 -5.33 16.36 23.12
N SER A 57 -4.12 15.84 22.91
CA SER A 57 -3.39 15.98 21.64
C SER A 57 -3.96 15.13 20.50
N HIS A 58 -4.59 14.00 20.84
CA HIS A 58 -5.25 13.13 19.86
C HIS A 58 -6.59 13.71 19.37
N GLU A 59 -7.30 14.42 20.25
CA GLU A 59 -8.64 14.98 19.98
C GLU A 59 -8.62 16.14 18.96
N THR A 60 -7.47 16.80 18.81
CA THR A 60 -7.25 17.89 17.84
C THR A 60 -6.40 17.46 16.64
N ALA A 61 -5.90 16.23 16.62
CA ALA A 61 -5.04 15.73 15.56
C ALA A 61 -5.82 15.50 14.26
N ARG A 62 -5.24 15.95 13.15
CA ARG A 62 -5.69 15.61 11.81
C ARG A 62 -4.87 14.46 11.26
N GLY A 63 -5.44 13.65 10.39
CA GLY A 63 -4.71 12.60 9.73
C GLY A 63 -4.95 12.57 8.23
N VAL A 64 -4.11 11.78 7.57
CA VAL A 64 -4.22 11.46 6.15
C VAL A 64 -3.97 9.99 5.92
N LEU A 65 -4.75 9.41 5.01
CA LEU A 65 -4.60 8.06 4.48
C LEU A 65 -4.75 8.12 2.96
N THR A 66 -3.95 7.37 2.22
CA THR A 66 -4.07 7.27 0.76
C THR A 66 -4.34 5.83 0.35
N LEU A 67 -5.35 5.63 -0.49
CA LEU A 67 -5.65 4.39 -1.18
C LEU A 67 -5.33 4.57 -2.67
N THR A 68 -4.68 3.59 -3.27
CA THR A 68 -4.52 3.51 -4.72
C THR A 68 -5.54 2.52 -5.26
N LEU A 69 -6.35 2.98 -6.22
CA LEU A 69 -7.51 2.27 -6.74
C LEU A 69 -7.30 1.88 -8.19
N ARG A 70 -7.97 0.82 -8.61
CA ARG A 70 -7.99 0.31 -9.98
C ARG A 70 -9.40 -0.12 -10.37
N ASP A 71 -9.84 0.23 -11.57
CA ASP A 71 -11.16 -0.17 -12.10
C ASP A 71 -11.12 -0.91 -13.44
N SER A 72 -9.95 -0.88 -14.10
CA SER A 72 -9.68 -1.51 -15.39
C SER A 72 -8.28 -2.12 -15.43
N ASN A 73 -7.94 -2.80 -16.53
CA ASN A 73 -6.59 -3.33 -16.74
C ASN A 73 -5.52 -2.24 -16.88
N ARG A 74 -5.90 -0.98 -17.14
CA ARG A 74 -4.97 0.11 -17.45
C ARG A 74 -5.05 1.26 -16.44
N ASP A 75 -6.21 1.49 -15.87
CA ASP A 75 -6.50 2.74 -15.19
C ASP A 75 -6.36 2.59 -13.68
N THR A 76 -5.50 3.44 -13.10
CA THR A 76 -5.26 3.53 -11.66
C THR A 76 -5.33 4.99 -11.22
N ILE A 77 -5.76 5.21 -9.97
CA ILE A 77 -5.89 6.55 -9.40
C ILE A 77 -5.59 6.54 -7.90
N ASN A 78 -5.00 7.62 -7.40
CA ASN A 78 -4.82 7.83 -5.96
C ASN A 78 -6.03 8.55 -5.37
N CYS A 79 -6.53 8.04 -4.25
CA CYS A 79 -7.59 8.63 -3.44
C CYS A 79 -7.07 8.91 -2.04
N THR A 80 -7.06 10.18 -1.65
CA THR A 80 -6.55 10.64 -0.34
C THR A 80 -7.70 11.05 0.55
N VAL A 81 -7.74 10.49 1.75
CA VAL A 81 -8.71 10.84 2.79
C VAL A 81 -8.03 11.80 3.76
N TRP A 82 -8.64 12.96 3.99
CA TRP A 82 -8.24 13.91 5.03
C TRP A 82 -9.35 14.03 6.05
N GLY A 83 -9.00 13.90 7.34
CA GLY A 83 -10.00 13.92 8.40
C GLY A 83 -9.40 14.13 9.79
N LYS A 84 -10.25 14.02 10.80
CA LYS A 84 -9.81 13.90 12.20
C LYS A 84 -9.12 12.55 12.40
N ALA A 85 -8.31 12.43 13.45
CA ALA A 85 -7.62 11.19 13.77
C ALA A 85 -8.58 9.98 13.80
N ASP A 86 -9.73 10.10 14.48
CA ASP A 86 -10.72 9.00 14.57
C ASP A 86 -11.29 8.58 13.22
N THR A 87 -11.58 9.54 12.33
CA THR A 87 -12.02 9.27 10.96
C THR A 87 -10.97 8.45 10.21
N ILE A 88 -9.69 8.83 10.35
CA ILE A 88 -8.59 8.15 9.67
C ILE A 88 -8.33 6.76 10.25
N ILE A 89 -8.41 6.60 11.58
CA ILE A 89 -8.36 5.30 12.26
C ILE A 89 -9.49 4.39 11.75
N HIS A 90 -10.70 4.93 11.62
CA HIS A 90 -11.84 4.21 11.08
C HIS A 90 -11.59 3.72 9.65
N TYR A 91 -11.17 4.61 8.74
CA TYR A 91 -10.86 4.22 7.35
C TYR A 91 -9.71 3.22 7.28
N ASP A 92 -8.68 3.37 8.12
CA ASP A 92 -7.56 2.43 8.19
C ASP A 92 -7.99 1.03 8.65
N GLY A 93 -8.90 0.94 9.63
CA GLY A 93 -9.45 -0.35 10.07
C GLY A 93 -10.50 -0.94 9.12
N ALA A 94 -11.23 -0.10 8.38
CA ALA A 94 -12.35 -0.52 7.55
C ALA A 94 -11.92 -1.08 6.18
N PHE A 95 -10.80 -0.62 5.63
CA PHE A 95 -10.38 -0.96 4.27
C PHE A 95 -9.00 -1.58 4.21
N ALA A 96 -8.88 -2.67 3.43
CA ALA A 96 -7.65 -3.40 3.17
C ALA A 96 -7.35 -3.48 1.66
N ILE A 97 -6.11 -3.85 1.33
CA ILE A 97 -5.74 -4.21 -0.04
C ILE A 97 -6.60 -5.40 -0.48
N GLY A 98 -7.21 -5.30 -1.66
CA GLY A 98 -8.14 -6.29 -2.19
C GLY A 98 -9.63 -5.98 -1.98
N ASP A 99 -9.97 -5.00 -1.14
CA ASP A 99 -11.35 -4.55 -0.98
C ASP A 99 -11.83 -3.81 -2.22
N VAL A 100 -13.10 -4.03 -2.59
CA VAL A 100 -13.81 -3.26 -3.61
C VAL A 100 -14.63 -2.19 -2.90
N ILE A 101 -14.44 -0.94 -3.29
CA ILE A 101 -14.99 0.22 -2.58
C ILE A 101 -15.71 1.17 -3.53
N ASP A 102 -16.68 1.89 -2.97
CA ASP A 102 -17.32 3.04 -3.59
C ASP A 102 -16.71 4.31 -3.02
N VAL A 103 -16.12 5.14 -3.88
CA VAL A 103 -15.70 6.50 -3.54
C VAL A 103 -16.81 7.44 -3.95
N ASN A 104 -17.59 7.89 -2.97
CA ASN A 104 -18.75 8.75 -3.18
C ASN A 104 -18.34 10.21 -3.17
N ARG A 105 -18.74 10.95 -4.20
CA ARG A 105 -18.57 12.41 -4.34
C ARG A 105 -17.16 12.92 -3.97
N PRO A 106 -16.08 12.30 -4.47
CA PRO A 106 -14.75 12.80 -4.18
C PRO A 106 -14.54 14.16 -4.84
N GLN A 107 -13.69 14.99 -4.24
CA GLN A 107 -13.11 16.14 -4.90
C GLN A 107 -12.05 15.67 -5.89
N VAL A 108 -12.13 16.13 -7.14
CA VAL A 108 -11.13 15.85 -8.17
C VAL A 108 -10.15 17.02 -8.25
N ALA A 109 -8.86 16.72 -8.30
CA ALA A 109 -7.81 17.69 -8.59
C ALA A 109 -6.86 17.12 -9.63
N ALA A 110 -6.23 17.99 -10.42
CA ALA A 110 -5.09 17.59 -11.23
C ALA A 110 -3.98 17.07 -10.30
N SER A 111 -3.41 15.91 -10.65
CA SER A 111 -2.23 15.40 -9.97
C SER A 111 -1.10 16.38 -10.23
N MET A 112 -0.68 17.10 -9.18
CA MET A 112 0.49 17.97 -9.27
C MET A 112 1.72 17.06 -9.42
N PHE A 113 2.15 16.87 -10.67
CA PHE A 113 3.40 16.19 -11.02
C PHE A 113 4.52 16.73 -10.12
N GLY A 114 5.29 15.82 -9.49
CA GLY A 114 6.42 16.16 -8.63
C GLY A 114 6.17 16.33 -7.13
N ARG A 115 5.05 16.92 -6.65
CA ARG A 115 4.81 17.05 -5.17
C ARG A 115 4.00 15.91 -4.59
N SER A 116 2.99 15.41 -5.31
CA SER A 116 2.13 14.31 -4.86
C SER A 116 2.81 12.95 -5.00
N GLU A 117 3.53 12.74 -6.10
CA GLU A 117 4.35 11.55 -6.41
C GLU A 117 5.49 11.28 -5.41
N GLN A 118 5.81 12.25 -4.54
CA GLN A 118 6.74 12.03 -3.43
C GLN A 118 6.15 11.14 -2.33
N TYR A 119 4.81 11.03 -2.27
CA TYR A 119 4.10 10.47 -1.12
C TYR A 119 3.08 9.37 -1.46
N SER A 120 2.89 9.05 -2.73
CA SER A 120 1.97 8.01 -3.20
C SER A 120 2.56 7.28 -4.41
N PRO A 121 2.06 6.09 -4.76
CA PRO A 121 2.47 5.41 -5.97
C PRO A 121 2.21 6.23 -7.23
N THR A 122 3.02 6.01 -8.25
CA THR A 122 2.77 6.51 -9.60
C THR A 122 1.55 5.79 -10.17
N VAL A 123 0.61 6.55 -10.71
CA VAL A 123 -0.67 6.05 -11.25
C VAL A 123 -0.88 6.53 -12.68
N THR A 124 -1.76 5.89 -13.42
CA THR A 124 -2.01 6.24 -14.83
C THR A 124 -2.94 7.45 -15.00
N SER A 125 -3.82 7.71 -14.03
CA SER A 125 -4.68 8.89 -14.03
C SER A 125 -3.85 10.17 -13.80
N PRO A 126 -4.04 11.23 -14.62
CA PRO A 126 -3.45 12.55 -14.38
C PRO A 126 -4.20 13.33 -13.29
N TYR A 127 -5.26 12.75 -12.71
CA TYR A 127 -6.05 13.33 -11.63
C TYR A 127 -5.91 12.51 -10.35
N CYS A 128 -6.15 13.14 -9.21
CA CYS A 128 -6.27 12.49 -7.91
C CYS A 128 -7.60 12.83 -7.24
N LEU A 129 -8.04 11.93 -6.36
CA LEU A 129 -9.27 12.07 -5.60
C LEU A 129 -8.96 12.49 -4.17
N THR A 130 -9.78 13.37 -3.62
CA THR A 130 -9.74 13.73 -2.20
C THR A 130 -11.11 13.53 -1.58
N VAL A 131 -11.15 12.82 -0.46
CA VAL A 131 -12.32 12.69 0.40
C VAL A 131 -12.05 13.46 1.69
N ASN A 132 -12.91 14.42 1.99
CA ASN A 132 -12.81 15.26 3.18
C ASN A 132 -14.21 15.65 3.63
N ASP A 133 -14.58 15.21 4.85
CA ASP A 133 -15.89 15.41 5.44
C ASP A 133 -16.28 16.90 5.61
N GLN A 134 -15.32 17.82 5.51
CA GLN A 134 -15.55 19.26 5.72
C GLN A 134 -15.87 20.04 4.43
N THR A 135 -15.42 19.57 3.27
CA THR A 135 -15.48 20.35 2.03
C THR A 135 -16.65 19.96 1.13
N VAL A 136 -17.00 18.68 1.09
CA VAL A 136 -18.05 18.15 0.23
C VAL A 136 -19.01 17.29 1.06
N GLN A 137 -20.26 17.74 1.17
CA GLN A 137 -21.27 17.02 1.95
C GLN A 137 -21.58 15.65 1.31
N GLY A 138 -21.40 14.60 2.11
CA GLY A 138 -21.61 13.21 1.68
C GLY A 138 -20.43 12.59 0.92
N ALA A 139 -19.27 13.25 0.87
CA ALA A 139 -18.04 12.63 0.40
C ALA A 139 -17.58 11.56 1.40
N GLN A 140 -17.52 10.31 0.96
CA GLN A 140 -17.15 9.18 1.83
C GLN A 140 -16.71 7.98 1.02
N ILE A 141 -16.01 7.05 1.67
CA ILE A 141 -15.68 5.75 1.09
C ILE A 141 -16.50 4.68 1.80
N THR A 142 -17.18 3.84 1.04
CA THR A 142 -17.95 2.70 1.55
C THR A 142 -17.50 1.42 0.87
N ARG A 143 -17.75 0.26 1.50
CA ARG A 143 -17.56 -1.03 0.80
C ARG A 143 -18.60 -1.13 -0.30
N HIS A 144 -18.16 -1.60 -1.46
CA HIS A 144 -19.05 -1.79 -2.60
C HIS A 144 -19.97 -2.98 -2.35
N ASP A 145 -21.28 -2.73 -2.41
CA ASP A 145 -22.32 -3.75 -2.30
C ASP A 145 -22.91 -4.05 -3.68
N GLY A 146 -22.13 -4.78 -4.48
CA GLY A 146 -22.48 -5.17 -5.84
C GLY A 146 -22.65 -6.68 -6.02
N PRO A 147 -23.20 -7.12 -7.16
CA PRO A 147 -23.32 -8.54 -7.48
C PRO A 147 -21.98 -9.27 -7.42
N ALA A 148 -22.00 -10.56 -7.05
CA ALA A 148 -20.79 -11.36 -6.91
C ALA A 148 -19.91 -11.40 -8.18
N GLN A 149 -20.53 -11.36 -9.36
CA GLN A 149 -19.83 -11.31 -10.65
C GLN A 149 -19.01 -10.03 -10.82
N GLU A 150 -19.55 -8.90 -10.38
CA GLU A 150 -18.86 -7.60 -10.44
C GLU A 150 -17.70 -7.56 -9.44
N LEU A 151 -17.92 -8.00 -8.20
CA LEU A 151 -16.86 -8.14 -7.21
C LEU A 151 -15.73 -9.05 -7.72
N GLN A 152 -16.06 -10.14 -8.40
CA GLN A 152 -15.06 -11.04 -8.99
C GLN A 152 -14.29 -10.38 -10.14
N ARG A 153 -14.96 -9.56 -10.96
CA ARG A 153 -14.31 -8.76 -12.01
C ARG A 153 -13.26 -7.83 -11.41
N PHE A 154 -13.61 -7.10 -10.36
CA PHE A 154 -12.67 -6.20 -9.68
C PHE A 154 -11.52 -6.96 -8.99
N ARG A 155 -11.81 -8.08 -8.32
CA ARG A 155 -10.77 -8.92 -7.71
C ARG A 155 -9.78 -9.49 -8.73
N ALA A 156 -10.23 -9.81 -9.95
CA ALA A 156 -9.33 -10.26 -11.01
C ALA A 156 -8.29 -9.19 -11.39
N LEU A 157 -8.60 -7.89 -11.20
CA LEU A 157 -7.67 -6.78 -11.47
C LEU A 157 -6.47 -6.75 -10.51
N LEU A 158 -6.56 -7.39 -9.34
CA LEU A 158 -5.45 -7.51 -8.38
C LEU A 158 -4.26 -8.29 -8.93
N ARG A 159 -4.48 -9.11 -9.97
CA ARG A 159 -3.44 -9.92 -10.62
C ARG A 159 -2.90 -9.27 -11.88
N VAL A 160 -3.45 -8.14 -12.31
CA VAL A 160 -2.99 -7.50 -13.54
C VAL A 160 -1.69 -6.73 -13.23
N PRO A 161 -0.59 -7.00 -13.93
CA PRO A 161 0.69 -6.33 -13.66
C PRO A 161 0.60 -4.82 -13.91
N LEU A 162 1.35 -4.05 -13.10
CA LEU A 162 1.50 -2.59 -13.25
C LEU A 162 2.82 -2.18 -13.92
N ALA A 163 3.76 -3.10 -13.99
CA ALA A 163 5.02 -2.96 -14.70
C ALA A 163 5.17 -4.12 -15.69
N GLN A 164 5.85 -3.88 -16.81
CA GLN A 164 6.16 -4.94 -17.75
C GLN A 164 7.25 -5.85 -17.18
N PRO A 165 7.25 -7.16 -17.47
CA PRO A 165 8.31 -8.06 -17.01
C PRO A 165 9.72 -7.61 -17.41
N GLY A 166 9.87 -6.95 -18.57
CA GLY A 166 11.16 -6.42 -19.03
C GLY A 166 11.66 -5.18 -18.25
N GLU A 167 10.81 -4.58 -17.41
CA GLU A 167 11.18 -3.49 -16.51
C GLU A 167 11.68 -4.00 -15.15
N THR A 168 11.66 -5.32 -14.93
CA THR A 168 12.11 -5.92 -13.66
C THR A 168 13.61 -6.18 -13.67
N ILE A 169 14.24 -5.92 -12.53
CA ILE A 169 15.67 -6.12 -12.32
C ILE A 169 15.90 -7.43 -11.56
N PRO A 170 16.84 -8.29 -12.01
CA PRO A 170 17.24 -9.48 -11.26
C PRO A 170 17.77 -9.13 -9.87
N LEU A 171 17.41 -9.94 -8.87
CA LEU A 171 17.86 -9.71 -7.49
C LEU A 171 19.39 -9.72 -7.35
N ALA A 172 20.11 -10.53 -8.15
CA ALA A 172 21.57 -10.58 -8.12
C ALA A 172 22.22 -9.23 -8.47
N ASP A 173 21.63 -8.47 -9.41
CA ASP A 173 22.16 -7.18 -9.84
C ASP A 173 21.97 -6.11 -8.76
N ILE A 174 20.82 -6.15 -8.07
CA ILE A 174 20.55 -5.29 -6.91
C ILE A 174 21.53 -5.59 -5.78
N VAL A 175 21.77 -6.88 -5.49
CA VAL A 175 22.71 -7.32 -4.45
C VAL A 175 24.15 -6.94 -4.80
N ALA A 176 24.56 -7.13 -6.06
CA ALA A 176 25.89 -6.79 -6.54
C ALA A 176 26.18 -5.28 -6.46
N SER A 177 25.15 -4.44 -6.63
CA SER A 177 25.25 -2.98 -6.46
C SER A 177 25.58 -2.57 -5.02
N GLY A 178 25.27 -3.41 -4.04
CA GLY A 178 25.58 -3.17 -2.63
C GLY A 178 25.07 -1.81 -2.14
N SER A 179 25.84 -1.13 -1.29
CA SER A 179 25.45 0.20 -0.78
C SER A 179 25.33 1.29 -1.86
N GLY A 180 25.80 1.04 -3.09
CA GLY A 180 25.73 1.99 -4.20
C GLY A 180 24.31 2.30 -4.68
N CYS A 181 23.36 1.38 -4.47
CA CYS A 181 21.94 1.58 -4.82
C CYS A 181 21.06 1.92 -3.61
N ASN A 182 21.64 2.27 -2.46
CA ASN A 182 20.87 2.55 -1.26
C ASN A 182 19.95 3.77 -1.44
N GLY A 183 18.64 3.53 -1.33
CA GLY A 183 17.59 4.52 -1.51
C GLY A 183 16.96 4.53 -2.90
N GLU A 184 17.55 3.83 -3.87
CA GLU A 184 16.97 3.63 -5.20
C GLU A 184 15.76 2.69 -5.14
N THR A 185 14.90 2.78 -6.16
CA THR A 185 13.73 1.89 -6.30
C THR A 185 13.86 1.00 -7.53
N PHE A 186 13.37 -0.22 -7.39
CA PHE A 186 13.44 -1.24 -8.45
C PHE A 186 12.12 -1.97 -8.59
N ASN A 187 11.79 -2.36 -9.82
CA ASN A 187 10.73 -3.32 -10.08
C ASN A 187 11.34 -4.72 -10.02
N VAL A 188 10.71 -5.66 -9.30
CA VAL A 188 11.22 -7.03 -9.17
C VAL A 188 10.09 -8.05 -9.32
N LEU A 189 10.38 -9.17 -9.97
CA LEU A 189 9.48 -10.33 -10.10
C LEU A 189 10.08 -11.52 -9.34
N VAL A 190 9.44 -11.92 -8.25
CA VAL A 190 10.04 -12.81 -7.25
C VAL A 190 9.07 -13.88 -6.75
N VAL A 191 9.61 -14.93 -6.16
CA VAL A 191 8.87 -15.89 -5.34
C VAL A 191 9.15 -15.61 -3.88
N VAL A 192 8.12 -15.74 -3.04
CA VAL A 192 8.29 -15.73 -1.59
C VAL A 192 9.00 -17.03 -1.18
N ARG A 193 10.26 -16.94 -0.74
CA ARG A 193 11.02 -18.09 -0.23
C ARG A 193 10.61 -18.47 1.19
N ALA A 194 10.45 -17.47 2.06
CA ALA A 194 10.07 -17.68 3.44
C ALA A 194 9.37 -16.44 4.00
N VAL A 195 8.44 -16.63 4.92
CA VAL A 195 7.76 -15.55 5.63
C VAL A 195 8.08 -15.71 7.11
N ARG A 196 8.87 -14.81 7.70
CA ARG A 196 9.26 -14.92 9.12
C ARG A 196 8.12 -14.53 10.05
N ALA A 197 8.21 -14.95 11.31
CA ALA A 197 7.30 -14.48 12.36
C ALA A 197 7.33 -12.95 12.51
N LYS A 198 6.19 -12.38 12.91
CA LYS A 198 6.09 -10.97 13.28
C LYS A 198 7.00 -10.69 14.48
N ARG A 199 7.62 -9.51 14.50
CA ARG A 199 8.51 -9.08 15.58
C ARG A 199 8.15 -7.67 16.01
N ASP A 200 8.28 -7.43 17.30
CA ASP A 200 8.06 -6.12 17.89
C ASP A 200 9.41 -5.47 18.17
N VAL A 201 9.53 -4.20 17.82
CA VAL A 201 10.67 -3.37 18.18
C VAL A 201 10.20 -2.11 18.88
N ARG A 202 10.84 -1.81 20.01
CA ARG A 202 10.61 -0.53 20.69
C ARG A 202 11.43 0.55 20.01
N VAL A 203 10.76 1.54 19.44
CA VAL A 203 11.42 2.67 18.79
C VAL A 203 11.98 3.59 19.88
N ALA A 204 13.31 3.62 20.03
CA ALA A 204 13.99 4.32 21.12
C ALA A 204 13.55 5.79 21.27
N ARG A 205 13.33 6.51 20.16
CA ARG A 205 12.97 7.94 20.17
C ARG A 205 11.56 8.22 20.69
N SER A 206 10.59 7.34 20.40
CA SER A 206 9.18 7.56 20.72
C SER A 206 8.66 6.66 21.83
N ASN A 207 9.46 5.69 22.28
CA ASN A 207 9.08 4.59 23.18
C ASN A 207 7.88 3.74 22.69
N GLN A 208 7.40 4.01 21.48
CA GLN A 208 6.33 3.27 20.82
C GLN A 208 6.83 1.91 20.36
N VAL A 209 6.00 0.89 20.55
CA VAL A 209 6.25 -0.44 19.97
C VAL A 209 5.77 -0.43 18.54
N LYS A 210 6.62 -0.88 17.62
CA LYS A 210 6.27 -1.11 16.23
C LYS A 210 6.44 -2.57 15.89
N THR A 211 5.43 -3.12 15.23
CA THR A 211 5.48 -4.47 14.66
C THR A 211 6.11 -4.40 13.28
N PHE A 212 6.91 -5.40 12.93
CA PHE A 212 7.39 -5.60 11.57
C PHE A 212 7.44 -7.08 11.23
N ARG A 213 7.52 -7.36 9.93
CA ARG A 213 7.72 -8.72 9.40
C ARG A 213 8.81 -8.72 8.35
N GLU A 214 9.62 -9.77 8.35
CA GLU A 214 10.64 -9.99 7.34
C GLU A 214 10.18 -11.11 6.41
N VAL A 215 10.30 -10.88 5.11
CA VAL A 215 9.98 -11.85 4.06
C VAL A 215 11.24 -12.07 3.23
N ILE A 216 11.60 -13.31 2.98
CA ILE A 216 12.72 -13.65 2.11
C ILE A 216 12.17 -13.87 0.71
N LEU A 217 12.68 -13.11 -0.24
CA LEU A 217 12.32 -13.14 -1.65
C LEU A 217 13.44 -13.80 -2.45
N MET A 218 13.08 -14.47 -3.53
CA MET A 218 14.06 -15.09 -4.40
C MET A 218 13.62 -15.03 -5.86
N ASP A 219 14.59 -15.17 -6.76
CA ASP A 219 14.34 -15.36 -8.18
C ASP A 219 15.38 -16.36 -8.74
N GLY A 220 15.43 -16.50 -10.07
CA GLY A 220 16.41 -17.38 -10.73
C GLY A 220 17.87 -16.92 -10.62
N SER A 221 18.11 -15.67 -10.20
CA SER A 221 19.43 -15.06 -10.10
C SER A 221 19.99 -15.07 -8.68
N HIS A 222 19.13 -15.00 -7.66
CA HIS A 222 19.54 -14.93 -6.26
C HIS A 222 18.61 -15.73 -5.36
N GLY A 223 19.21 -16.55 -4.49
CA GLY A 223 18.48 -17.48 -3.62
C GLY A 223 17.78 -16.85 -2.41
N GLY A 224 17.99 -15.56 -2.12
CA GLY A 224 17.34 -14.91 -0.97
C GLY A 224 17.75 -13.46 -0.74
N VAL A 225 16.81 -12.52 -0.93
CA VAL A 225 16.92 -11.12 -0.54
C VAL A 225 15.84 -10.83 0.51
N LEU A 226 16.22 -10.17 1.60
CA LEU A 226 15.30 -9.85 2.68
C LEU A 226 14.49 -8.60 2.34
N MET A 227 13.17 -8.68 2.49
CA MET A 227 12.26 -7.54 2.43
C MET A 227 11.63 -7.28 3.80
N LYS A 228 11.60 -6.01 4.25
CA LYS A 228 10.94 -5.61 5.50
C LYS A 228 9.57 -4.99 5.25
N LEU A 229 8.57 -5.47 5.98
CA LEU A 229 7.21 -4.93 6.04
C LEU A 229 7.00 -4.26 7.39
N TRP A 230 6.73 -2.96 7.39
CA TRP A 230 6.43 -2.17 8.59
C TRP A 230 4.95 -1.82 8.73
N SER A 231 4.22 -1.83 7.63
CA SER A 231 2.81 -1.49 7.59
C SER A 231 1.97 -2.67 8.07
N ASP A 232 1.05 -2.44 9.01
CA ASP A 232 0.12 -3.47 9.49
C ASP A 232 -0.73 -4.04 8.35
N SER A 233 -1.07 -3.22 7.35
CA SER A 233 -1.84 -3.68 6.19
C SER A 233 -1.05 -4.69 5.36
N TYR A 234 0.23 -4.41 5.09
CA TYR A 234 1.10 -5.35 4.36
C TYR A 234 1.51 -6.56 5.23
N ILE A 235 1.67 -6.39 6.54
CA ILE A 235 1.95 -7.49 7.46
C ILE A 235 0.77 -8.48 7.47
N ARG A 236 -0.47 -8.02 7.64
CA ARG A 236 -1.66 -8.87 7.54
C ARG A 236 -1.76 -9.52 6.16
N TRP A 237 -1.56 -8.74 5.11
CA TRP A 237 -1.61 -9.27 3.75
C TRP A 237 -0.52 -10.30 3.45
N SER A 238 0.63 -10.25 4.12
CA SER A 238 1.66 -11.29 3.98
C SER A 238 1.34 -12.62 4.66
N GLU A 239 0.28 -12.71 5.48
CA GLU A 239 -0.13 -13.95 6.15
C GLU A 239 -0.66 -15.00 5.16
N GLN A 240 -1.24 -14.56 4.05
CA GLN A 240 -1.70 -15.44 2.98
C GLN A 240 -0.56 -15.88 2.03
N TRP A 241 0.67 -15.39 2.21
CA TRP A 241 1.77 -15.75 1.34
C TRP A 241 2.30 -17.14 1.69
N VAL A 242 2.25 -18.03 0.71
CA VAL A 242 2.71 -19.40 0.84
C VAL A 242 4.12 -19.51 0.27
N PRO A 243 5.12 -19.89 1.09
CA PRO A 243 6.49 -20.13 0.64
C PRO A 243 6.56 -21.03 -0.60
N LEU A 244 7.44 -20.65 -1.53
CA LEU A 244 7.73 -21.32 -2.80
C LEU A 244 6.52 -21.45 -3.75
N LYS A 245 5.39 -20.80 -3.44
CA LYS A 245 4.18 -20.80 -4.26
C LYS A 245 3.70 -19.39 -4.61
N THR A 246 3.69 -18.48 -3.63
CA THR A 246 3.27 -17.11 -3.86
C THR A 246 4.34 -16.36 -4.65
N THR A 247 3.91 -15.74 -5.74
CA THR A 247 4.76 -14.92 -6.59
C THR A 247 4.34 -13.45 -6.46
N LEU A 248 5.31 -12.54 -6.51
CA LEU A 248 5.07 -11.12 -6.33
C LEU A 248 5.75 -10.37 -7.48
N LEU A 249 4.99 -9.48 -8.14
CA LEU A 249 5.57 -8.36 -8.87
C LEU A 249 5.53 -7.16 -7.94
N ILE A 250 6.70 -6.68 -7.53
CA ILE A 250 6.83 -5.53 -6.64
C ILE A 250 7.33 -4.36 -7.49
N VAL A 251 6.50 -3.34 -7.62
CA VAL A 251 6.81 -2.10 -8.34
C VAL A 251 7.32 -1.08 -7.33
N ASP A 252 8.40 -0.37 -7.66
CA ASP A 252 9.07 0.60 -6.79
C ASP A 252 9.46 0.04 -5.41
N ALA A 253 10.06 -1.16 -5.37
CA ALA A 253 10.68 -1.69 -4.16
C ALA A 253 11.93 -0.86 -3.82
N ARG A 254 12.00 -0.30 -2.61
CA ARG A 254 13.15 0.51 -2.19
C ARG A 254 14.31 -0.38 -1.73
N ALA A 255 15.50 -0.17 -2.28
CA ALA A 255 16.72 -0.83 -1.81
C ALA A 255 17.28 -0.10 -0.58
N GLU A 256 17.61 -0.84 0.46
CA GLU A 256 18.20 -0.34 1.70
C GLU A 256 19.38 -1.19 2.13
N PHE A 257 20.54 -0.57 2.32
CA PHE A 257 21.70 -1.27 2.86
C PHE A 257 21.49 -1.54 4.35
N ASN A 258 21.47 -2.81 4.70
CA ASN A 258 21.32 -3.22 6.08
C ASN A 258 22.70 -3.41 6.72
N ALA A 259 23.09 -2.47 7.58
CA ALA A 259 24.39 -2.50 8.25
C ALA A 259 24.60 -3.70 9.18
N TYR A 260 23.53 -4.36 9.66
CA TYR A 260 23.60 -5.56 10.49
C TYR A 260 23.89 -6.81 9.63
N TYR A 261 23.12 -7.02 8.56
CA TYR A 261 23.33 -8.15 7.65
C TYR A 261 24.46 -7.92 6.63
N LYS A 262 25.01 -6.69 6.56
CA LYS A 262 26.04 -6.27 5.59
C LYS A 262 25.65 -6.55 4.14
N THR A 263 24.36 -6.40 3.81
CA THR A 263 23.82 -6.65 2.47
C THR A 263 22.64 -5.72 2.17
N ILE A 264 22.26 -5.63 0.90
CA ILE A 264 21.05 -4.92 0.48
C ILE A 264 19.81 -5.74 0.85
N CYS A 265 18.84 -5.03 1.41
CA CYS A 265 17.49 -5.51 1.67
C CYS A 265 16.52 -4.67 0.85
N LEU A 266 15.33 -5.19 0.62
CA LEU A 266 14.22 -4.44 0.06
C LEU A 266 13.33 -3.89 1.18
N ALA A 267 12.66 -2.79 0.93
CA ALA A 267 11.66 -2.21 1.80
C ALA A 267 10.45 -1.80 0.97
N VAL A 268 9.27 -1.97 1.59
CA VAL A 268 8.02 -1.42 1.08
C VAL A 268 7.89 -0.01 1.63
N ASP A 269 7.71 0.96 0.76
CA ASP A 269 7.42 2.33 1.13
C ASP A 269 6.04 2.78 0.60
N ARG A 270 5.76 4.07 0.71
CA ARG A 270 4.50 4.69 0.31
C ARG A 270 4.27 4.73 -1.21
N LYS A 271 5.28 4.44 -2.03
CA LYS A 271 5.19 4.34 -3.49
C LYS A 271 5.10 2.91 -3.98
N THR A 272 5.61 1.96 -3.20
CA THR A 272 5.63 0.55 -3.57
C THR A 272 4.21 0.01 -3.79
N ILE A 273 4.00 -0.68 -4.90
CA ILE A 273 2.81 -1.49 -5.14
C ILE A 273 3.24 -2.94 -5.31
N ILE A 274 2.62 -3.85 -4.56
CA ILE A 274 2.82 -5.29 -4.71
C ILE A 274 1.63 -5.86 -5.46
N THR A 275 1.89 -6.62 -6.52
CA THR A 275 0.89 -7.42 -7.24
C THR A 275 1.14 -8.88 -6.89
N GLN A 276 0.21 -9.50 -6.17
CA GLN A 276 0.30 -10.92 -5.83
C GLN A 276 -0.16 -11.79 -7.01
N ASP A 277 0.59 -12.84 -7.29
CA ASP A 277 0.34 -13.84 -8.33
C ASP A 277 0.04 -13.19 -9.69
N PRO A 278 0.91 -12.29 -10.17
CA PRO A 278 0.65 -11.47 -11.36
C PRO A 278 0.41 -12.35 -12.60
N ALA A 279 -0.53 -11.98 -13.45
CA ALA A 279 -0.85 -12.71 -14.67
C ALA A 279 0.21 -12.45 -15.77
N VAL A 280 1.44 -12.93 -15.56
CA VAL A 280 2.57 -12.79 -16.48
C VAL A 280 3.14 -14.16 -16.90
N PRO A 281 3.56 -14.34 -18.17
CA PRO A 281 4.08 -15.62 -18.66
C PRO A 281 5.32 -16.14 -17.91
N GLN A 282 6.17 -15.23 -17.42
CA GLN A 282 7.45 -15.54 -16.76
C GLN A 282 7.27 -16.31 -15.45
N LEU A 283 6.07 -16.30 -14.85
CA LEU A 283 5.79 -17.00 -13.60
C LEU A 283 6.06 -18.51 -13.68
N ALA A 284 5.80 -19.14 -14.84
CA ALA A 284 5.99 -20.58 -14.98
C ALA A 284 7.45 -20.98 -14.77
N SER A 285 8.39 -20.25 -15.39
CA SER A 285 9.83 -20.48 -15.22
C SER A 285 10.27 -20.23 -13.79
N LEU A 286 9.80 -19.13 -13.20
CA LEU A 286 10.14 -18.71 -11.85
C LEU A 286 9.65 -19.73 -10.80
N LEU A 287 8.42 -20.24 -10.93
CA LEU A 287 7.86 -21.28 -10.07
C LEU A 287 8.55 -22.63 -10.26
N ASN A 288 8.91 -22.99 -11.50
CA ASN A 288 9.66 -24.21 -11.75
C ASN A 288 11.05 -24.16 -11.09
N HIS A 289 11.71 -23.00 -11.14
CA HIS A 289 12.95 -22.78 -10.40
C HIS A 289 12.74 -22.93 -8.89
N ALA A 290 11.72 -22.27 -8.31
CA ALA A 290 11.43 -22.38 -6.88
C ALA A 290 11.17 -23.83 -6.42
N ARG A 291 10.51 -24.65 -7.26
CA ARG A 291 10.28 -26.09 -6.99
C ARG A 291 11.55 -26.93 -7.01
N SER A 292 12.59 -26.49 -7.72
CA SER A 292 13.87 -27.22 -7.79
C SER A 292 14.76 -27.00 -6.57
N ILE A 293 14.44 -26.01 -5.74
CA ILE A 293 15.24 -25.66 -4.56
C ILE A 293 14.85 -26.56 -3.39
N PRO A 294 15.82 -27.23 -2.76
CA PRO A 294 15.58 -27.97 -1.52
C PRO A 294 15.09 -27.03 -0.43
N THR A 295 13.93 -27.34 0.17
CA THR A 295 13.44 -26.60 1.34
C THR A 295 14.33 -26.93 2.53
N GLN A 296 15.11 -25.97 3.01
CA GLN A 296 15.95 -26.16 4.18
C GLN A 296 15.10 -26.09 5.46
N GLU A 297 15.49 -26.81 6.52
CA GLU A 297 14.77 -26.80 7.80
C GLU A 297 14.53 -25.38 8.33
N ILE A 298 15.49 -24.46 8.13
CA ILE A 298 15.34 -23.07 8.57
C ILE A 298 14.24 -22.31 7.81
N ASP A 299 14.03 -22.62 6.53
CA ASP A 299 12.96 -22.03 5.73
C ASP A 299 11.60 -22.54 6.21
N VAL A 300 11.53 -23.82 6.61
CA VAL A 300 10.34 -24.43 7.20
C VAL A 300 10.04 -23.84 8.58
N VAL A 301 11.02 -23.77 9.48
CA VAL A 301 10.86 -23.21 10.83
C VAL A 301 10.47 -21.73 10.78
N CYS A 302 11.07 -20.95 9.88
CA CYS A 302 10.67 -19.56 9.68
C CYS A 302 9.20 -19.42 9.28
N SER A 303 8.69 -20.35 8.47
CA SER A 303 7.35 -20.34 7.89
C SER A 303 6.27 -20.96 8.80
N LEU A 304 6.62 -21.94 9.64
CA LEU A 304 5.68 -22.56 10.60
C LEU A 304 5.37 -21.65 11.79
N ALA A 305 6.32 -20.79 12.18
CA ALA A 305 6.12 -19.81 13.26
C ALA A 305 5.04 -18.76 12.99
N SER A 306 4.40 -18.78 11.80
CA SER A 306 3.24 -17.94 11.48
C SER A 306 1.89 -18.63 11.50
N VAL A 307 1.83 -19.95 11.69
CA VAL A 307 0.56 -20.72 11.69
C VAL A 307 0.02 -20.93 13.12
N ASP A 308 0.90 -20.86 14.13
CA ASP A 308 0.51 -20.98 15.54
C ASP A 308 0.28 -19.59 16.17
N ARG A 309 -0.84 -18.94 15.81
CA ARG A 309 -1.58 -17.96 16.66
C ARG A 309 -2.84 -17.42 16.01
#